data_AF-A0A1G1LM25-F1
#
_entry.id   AF-A0A1G1LM25-F1
#
_cell.length_a   1.000
_cell.length_b   1.000
_cell.length_c   1.000
_cell.angle_alpha   90.00
_cell.angle_beta   90.00
_cell.angle_gamma   90.00
#
_symmetry.space_group_name_H-M   'P 1'
#
loop_
_entity.id
_entity.type
_entity.pdbx_description
1 polymer ?
#
loop_
_entity_poly.entity_id
_entity_poly.type
_entity_poly.pdbx_seq_one_letter_code
_entity_poly.pdbx_strand_id
1 'polypeptide(L)'
;MNFKKEKIDLLFVLDSFIFILVLIGSFFYTVKRSDFAEISIQLPFLTFPIFIGEILLGVCLMLLLIKWIMSPPQFKSVQIFLFGFYVIWILGRALPGYFSYGPYALRNAALFYYPFFALIGYCVHRKEFFNQVTIILLLLSIILTGILKSYFGYFVMAYYLVYWILVFNLENKWLRYSAMALFFVLFPLNILFIDGRAFAVGAFIAILYLIFMFFFVFSHFSLKQKTAGALLLIFIFSLFCFKSLGEKKLRSIAALNTLLEEFKQSDVIVQRNKKVFVRREIPVQLYNQNIRKDQEMIRQTVVRNIDEYMDRQLSVMNAGMTNPPEINRKVASADPVKKESMAAENKSVVIEQAVDAFQEISKNALEEHKGLMLQESQKWLSAPPARSVFVERITAVSEAQEQKLYQEKERILNEIKQSHKLSRMESNVLEARVDETAEKISRGFDAQGQVILNNVNLGGDRGLATDHGNTLFRLFIWRDMLEELSQDHNWVWGINWGLPLRPISIEILLTARGEWERDGWITPHNSFLHLLYRGGIVGMAIIVMIFAGLIYMIIQFVRLKSLTGILLTGGFIYWLTIMNFLVFLELPYHAIPFWLLFGMTLAYCQDLKLKRGDQRELAR
;
A
#
# COMPACT_ATOMS: atom_id res chain seq x y z
N MET A 1 38.89 9.22 -44.56
CA MET A 1 38.06 9.81 -43.50
C MET A 1 38.90 10.82 -42.73
N ASN A 2 38.74 12.11 -43.01
CA ASN A 2 39.37 13.17 -42.21
C ASN A 2 38.62 13.25 -40.87
N PHE A 3 39.17 12.65 -39.82
CA PHE A 3 38.73 12.91 -38.46
C PHE A 3 39.11 14.36 -38.13
N LYS A 4 38.21 15.31 -38.42
CA LYS A 4 38.25 16.59 -37.72
C LYS A 4 38.22 16.24 -36.23
N LYS A 5 39.25 16.66 -35.49
CA LYS A 5 39.24 16.67 -34.03
C LYS A 5 38.09 17.58 -33.60
N GLU A 6 36.88 17.06 -33.54
CA GLU A 6 35.78 17.70 -32.84
C GLU A 6 36.22 17.81 -31.39
N LYS A 7 36.33 19.06 -30.90
CA LYS A 7 36.61 19.29 -29.49
C LYS A 7 35.50 18.59 -28.71
N ILE A 8 35.88 17.67 -27.83
CA ILE A 8 34.95 16.97 -26.94
C ILE A 8 34.16 18.05 -26.20
N ASP A 9 32.84 18.10 -26.41
CA ASP A 9 31.97 18.99 -25.67
C ASP A 9 31.92 18.49 -24.22
N LEU A 10 32.63 19.18 -23.34
CA LEU A 10 32.70 18.83 -21.91
C LEU A 10 31.31 18.81 -21.27
N LEU A 11 30.37 19.62 -21.74
CA LEU A 11 28.98 19.59 -21.25
C LEU A 11 28.27 18.29 -21.64
N PHE A 12 28.49 17.79 -22.86
CA PHE A 12 27.95 16.50 -23.29
C PHE A 12 28.52 15.34 -22.48
N VAL A 13 29.82 15.36 -22.17
CA VAL A 13 30.46 14.36 -21.31
C VAL A 13 29.86 14.39 -19.91
N LEU A 14 29.68 15.58 -19.33
CA LEU A 14 29.10 15.76 -18.00
C LEU A 14 27.64 15.27 -17.95
N ASP A 15 26.82 15.63 -18.94
CA ASP A 15 25.43 15.16 -19.07
C ASP A 15 25.36 13.64 -19.18
N SER A 16 26.20 13.06 -20.04
CA SER A 16 26.28 11.61 -20.23
C SER A 16 26.72 10.89 -18.96
N PHE A 17 27.69 11.45 -18.23
CA PHE A 17 28.18 10.88 -16.99
C PHE A 17 27.12 10.88 -15.89
N ILE A 18 26.43 12.00 -15.66
CA ILE A 18 25.30 12.07 -14.72
C ILE A 18 24.23 11.05 -15.12
N PHE A 19 23.89 10.98 -16.41
CA PHE A 19 22.85 10.08 -16.88
C PHE A 19 23.23 8.60 -16.69
N ILE A 20 24.47 8.21 -17.01
CA ILE A 20 24.98 6.86 -16.77
C ILE A 20 24.94 6.50 -15.28
N LEU A 21 25.34 7.42 -14.38
CA LEU A 21 25.29 7.18 -12.93
C LEU A 21 23.85 6.85 -12.47
N VAL A 22 22.87 7.64 -12.89
CA VAL A 22 21.47 7.39 -12.47
C VAL A 22 20.88 6.16 -13.15
N LEU A 23 21.25 5.87 -14.41
CA LEU A 23 20.85 4.63 -15.09
C LEU A 23 21.38 3.40 -14.35
N ILE A 24 22.66 3.41 -13.96
CA ILE A 24 23.27 2.33 -13.18
C ILE A 24 22.55 2.18 -11.82
N GLY A 25 22.31 3.28 -11.11
CA GLY A 25 21.56 3.25 -9.86
C GLY A 25 20.15 2.66 -10.03
N SER A 26 19.41 3.11 -11.05
CA SER A 26 18.06 2.62 -11.37
C SER A 26 18.03 1.15 -11.79
N PHE A 27 19.06 0.71 -12.52
CA PHE A 27 19.26 -0.68 -12.88
C PHE A 27 19.45 -1.55 -11.63
N PHE A 28 20.35 -1.15 -10.72
CA PHE A 28 20.55 -1.89 -9.47
C PHE A 28 19.32 -1.86 -8.56
N TYR A 29 18.57 -0.77 -8.51
CA TYR A 29 17.28 -0.73 -7.82
C TYR A 29 16.28 -1.75 -8.36
N THR A 30 16.23 -1.94 -9.68
CA THR A 30 15.39 -2.96 -10.29
C THR A 30 15.86 -4.37 -9.93
N VAL A 31 17.16 -4.62 -10.06
CA VAL A 31 17.73 -5.97 -9.90
C VAL A 31 17.81 -6.39 -8.44
N LYS A 32 18.20 -5.50 -7.53
CA LYS A 32 18.50 -5.80 -6.12
C LYS A 32 17.47 -5.24 -5.14
N ARG A 33 16.53 -4.40 -5.59
CA ARG A 33 15.41 -3.88 -4.77
C ARG A 33 15.91 -3.18 -3.49
N SER A 34 15.35 -3.56 -2.34
CA SER A 34 15.71 -3.08 -1.01
C SER A 34 17.18 -3.32 -0.69
N ASP A 35 17.75 -4.46 -1.09
CA ASP A 35 19.14 -4.82 -0.75
C ASP A 35 20.15 -3.78 -1.25
N PHE A 36 19.89 -3.19 -2.44
CA PHE A 36 20.72 -2.10 -2.94
C PHE A 36 20.37 -0.76 -2.29
N ALA A 37 19.08 -0.49 -2.06
CA ALA A 37 18.63 0.73 -1.40
C ALA A 37 19.14 0.87 0.05
N GLU A 38 19.40 -0.24 0.72
CA GLU A 38 19.90 -0.28 2.10
C GLU A 38 21.42 -0.10 2.20
N ILE A 39 22.16 -0.17 1.07
CA ILE A 39 23.58 0.15 1.04
C ILE A 39 23.74 1.59 1.52
N SER A 40 24.55 1.75 2.56
CA SER A 40 24.69 3.04 3.23
C SER A 40 26.06 3.20 3.89
N ILE A 41 26.39 4.45 4.20
CA ILE A 41 27.60 4.84 4.92
C ILE A 41 27.18 5.52 6.22
N GLN A 42 27.67 5.01 7.36
CA GLN A 42 27.50 5.64 8.67
C GLN A 42 28.70 6.53 8.97
N LEU A 43 28.50 7.85 8.97
CA LEU A 43 29.53 8.79 9.41
C LEU A 43 29.52 8.89 10.95
N PRO A 44 30.69 9.03 11.60
CA PRO A 44 30.78 8.98 13.07
C PRO A 44 30.07 10.15 13.78
N PHE A 45 29.82 11.26 13.08
CA PHE A 45 29.13 12.44 13.62
C PHE A 45 27.63 12.48 13.29
N LEU A 46 27.11 11.51 12.53
CA LEU A 46 25.68 11.37 12.26
C LEU A 46 25.10 10.24 13.12
N THR A 47 23.87 10.40 13.57
CA THR A 47 23.12 9.36 14.30
C THR A 47 22.36 8.41 13.37
N PHE A 48 22.53 8.58 12.05
CA PHE A 48 21.84 7.83 11.02
C PHE A 48 22.74 7.58 9.80
N PRO A 49 22.47 6.51 9.04
CA PRO A 49 23.23 6.18 7.85
C PRO A 49 22.77 7.03 6.65
N ILE A 50 23.70 7.36 5.76
CA ILE A 50 23.40 7.98 4.45
C ILE A 50 23.26 6.86 3.43
N PHE A 51 22.07 6.67 2.85
CA PHE A 51 21.86 5.58 1.87
C PHE A 51 22.38 5.94 0.48
N ILE A 52 22.54 4.92 -0.34
CA ILE A 52 23.01 5.04 -1.71
C ILE A 52 22.15 5.99 -2.55
N GLY A 53 20.85 6.11 -2.24
CA GLY A 53 19.94 7.07 -2.87
C GLY A 53 20.33 8.52 -2.60
N GLU A 54 20.65 8.86 -1.35
CA GLU A 54 21.09 10.20 -0.98
C GLU A 54 22.51 10.49 -1.46
N ILE A 55 23.42 9.49 -1.45
CA ILE A 55 24.76 9.62 -2.04
C ILE A 55 24.64 9.92 -3.54
N LEU A 56 23.83 9.15 -4.27
CA LEU A 56 23.59 9.34 -5.69
C LEU A 56 23.02 10.73 -5.97
N LEU A 57 22.03 11.18 -5.18
CA LEU A 57 21.46 12.52 -5.30
C LEU A 57 22.52 13.60 -5.07
N GLY A 58 23.31 13.49 -4.00
CA GLY A 58 24.38 14.43 -3.69
C GLY A 58 25.41 14.56 -4.81
N VAL A 59 25.89 13.43 -5.33
CA VAL A 59 26.83 13.41 -6.47
C VAL A 59 26.21 14.05 -7.72
N CYS A 60 24.97 13.71 -8.06
CA CYS A 60 24.29 14.27 -9.23
C CYS A 60 24.06 15.79 -9.09
N LEU A 61 23.70 16.27 -7.90
CA LEU A 61 23.53 17.70 -7.65
C LEU A 61 24.86 18.46 -7.73
N MET A 62 25.96 17.91 -7.20
CA MET A 62 27.28 18.54 -7.35
C MET A 62 27.70 18.64 -8.82
N LEU A 63 27.52 17.58 -9.60
CA LEU A 63 27.83 17.59 -11.04
C LEU A 63 26.92 18.56 -11.80
N LEU A 64 25.65 18.66 -11.43
CA LEU A 64 24.71 19.63 -11.99
C LEU A 64 25.10 21.08 -11.64
N LEU A 65 25.61 21.32 -10.44
CA LEU A 65 26.15 22.64 -10.05
C LEU A 65 27.39 23.01 -10.89
N ILE A 66 28.31 22.07 -11.10
CA ILE A 66 29.46 22.26 -12.00
C ILE A 66 28.96 22.61 -13.40
N LYS A 67 27.95 21.89 -13.91
CA LYS A 67 27.32 22.21 -15.19
C LYS A 67 26.78 23.64 -15.20
N TRP A 68 26.04 24.05 -14.17
CA TRP A 68 25.44 25.39 -14.10
C TRP A 68 26.46 26.52 -13.98
N ILE A 69 27.63 26.26 -13.39
CA ILE A 69 28.76 27.22 -13.41
C ILE A 69 29.28 27.39 -14.84
N MET A 70 29.39 26.29 -15.60
CA MET A 70 29.87 26.33 -16.99
C MET A 70 28.83 26.85 -17.98
N SER A 71 27.56 26.55 -17.74
CA SER A 71 26.42 26.86 -18.59
C SER A 71 25.19 27.10 -17.70
N PRO A 72 24.99 28.37 -17.27
CA PRO A 72 23.88 28.73 -16.40
C PRO A 72 22.54 28.27 -16.97
N PRO A 73 21.64 27.71 -16.14
CA PRO A 73 20.35 27.25 -16.62
C PRO A 73 19.50 28.43 -17.09
N GLN A 74 18.78 28.26 -18.19
CA GLN A 74 17.86 29.28 -18.73
C GLN A 74 16.51 29.28 -17.99
N PHE A 75 16.55 29.33 -16.66
CA PHE A 75 15.34 29.41 -15.84
C PHE A 75 14.84 30.85 -15.76
N LYS A 76 13.52 31.02 -15.83
CA LYS A 76 12.86 32.30 -15.56
C LYS A 76 13.03 32.64 -14.07
N SER A 77 13.10 33.93 -13.73
CA SER A 77 13.25 34.37 -12.33
C SER A 77 12.21 33.79 -11.39
N VAL A 78 10.96 33.63 -11.85
CA VAL A 78 9.88 32.98 -11.09
C VAL A 78 10.19 31.51 -10.80
N GLN A 79 10.79 30.78 -11.74
CA GLN A 79 11.18 29.38 -11.54
C GLN A 79 12.31 29.25 -10.53
N ILE A 80 13.31 30.15 -10.60
CA ILE A 80 14.41 30.21 -9.63
C ILE A 80 13.87 30.52 -8.23
N PHE A 81 12.98 31.51 -8.11
CA PHE A 81 12.34 31.86 -6.85
C PHE A 81 11.54 30.68 -6.26
N LEU A 82 10.69 30.04 -7.06
CA LEU A 82 9.90 28.88 -6.61
C LEU A 82 10.78 27.71 -6.20
N PHE A 83 11.86 27.43 -6.94
CA PHE A 83 12.82 26.40 -6.59
C PHE A 83 13.55 26.72 -5.27
N GLY A 84 14.04 27.95 -5.12
CA GLY A 84 14.68 28.41 -3.88
C GLY A 84 13.75 28.33 -2.68
N PHE A 85 12.51 28.81 -2.83
CA PHE A 85 11.47 28.70 -1.81
C PHE A 85 11.20 27.24 -1.43
N TYR A 86 11.12 26.34 -2.41
CA TYR A 86 10.90 24.92 -2.18
C TYR A 86 12.05 24.26 -1.40
N VAL A 87 13.31 24.56 -1.77
CA VAL A 87 14.49 24.08 -1.04
C VAL A 87 14.50 24.60 0.40
N ILE A 88 14.24 25.89 0.60
CA ILE A 88 14.16 26.51 1.93
C ILE A 88 13.06 25.84 2.75
N TRP A 89 11.89 25.58 2.16
CA TRP A 89 10.78 24.90 2.83
C TRP A 89 11.15 23.47 3.26
N ILE A 90 11.80 22.69 2.38
CA ILE A 90 12.28 21.34 2.73
C ILE A 90 13.23 21.40 3.92
N LEU A 91 14.24 22.26 3.87
CA LEU A 91 15.22 22.40 4.96
C LEU A 91 14.57 22.89 6.26
N GLY A 92 13.65 23.85 6.14
CA GLY A 92 12.89 24.41 7.25
C GLY A 92 11.94 23.42 7.92
N ARG A 93 11.58 22.31 7.26
CA ARG A 93 10.80 21.21 7.85
C ARG A 93 11.68 20.05 8.32
N ALA A 94 12.70 19.69 7.53
CA ALA A 94 13.61 18.59 7.84
C ALA A 94 14.44 18.85 9.10
N LEU A 95 15.04 20.04 9.23
CA LEU A 95 15.94 20.34 10.34
C LEU A 95 15.20 20.37 11.69
N PRO A 96 14.10 21.15 11.87
CA PRO A 96 13.35 21.10 13.12
C PRO A 96 12.79 19.71 13.42
N GLY A 97 12.26 19.02 12.39
CA GLY A 97 11.78 17.65 12.54
C GLY A 97 12.88 16.70 13.03
N TYR A 98 14.11 16.84 12.52
CA TYR A 98 15.25 16.05 12.97
C TYR A 98 15.64 16.34 14.42
N PHE A 99 15.64 17.61 14.84
CA PHE A 99 15.93 17.95 16.23
C PHE A 99 14.83 17.49 17.20
N SER A 100 13.56 17.49 16.77
CA SER A 100 12.43 17.09 17.62
C SER A 100 12.19 15.58 17.66
N TYR A 101 12.39 14.88 16.54
CA TYR A 101 11.97 13.47 16.39
C TYR A 101 13.07 12.55 15.82
N GLY A 102 14.28 13.07 15.60
CA GLY A 102 15.41 12.30 15.16
C GLY A 102 15.42 11.96 13.66
N PRO A 103 16.17 10.93 13.25
CA PRO A 103 16.43 10.62 11.83
C PRO A 103 15.19 10.32 10.98
N TYR A 104 14.06 9.97 11.59
CA TYR A 104 12.82 9.68 10.86
C TYR A 104 12.31 10.89 10.06
N ALA A 105 12.63 12.11 10.51
CA ALA A 105 12.31 13.32 9.77
C ALA A 105 12.98 13.38 8.40
N LEU A 106 14.21 12.87 8.27
CA LEU A 106 14.94 12.85 6.99
C LEU A 106 14.39 11.82 6.03
N ARG A 107 13.85 10.72 6.54
CA ARG A 107 13.08 9.76 5.75
C ARG A 107 11.80 10.40 5.23
N ASN A 108 11.06 11.16 6.05
CA ASN A 108 9.88 11.89 5.56
C ASN A 108 10.27 12.98 4.54
N ALA A 109 11.42 13.64 4.72
CA ALA A 109 11.94 14.63 3.78
C ALA A 109 12.24 14.04 2.40
N ALA A 110 12.56 12.74 2.31
CA ALA A 110 12.85 12.04 1.04
C ALA A 110 11.72 12.14 0.02
N LEU A 111 10.48 12.12 0.51
CA LEU A 111 9.28 12.32 -0.29
C LEU A 111 9.30 13.66 -1.06
N PHE A 112 10.01 14.66 -0.53
CA PHE A 112 10.06 16.02 -1.06
C PHE A 112 11.38 16.36 -1.76
N TYR A 113 12.51 15.74 -1.41
CA TYR A 113 13.77 15.97 -2.13
C TYR A 113 14.02 15.01 -3.31
N TYR A 114 13.41 13.81 -3.36
CA TYR A 114 13.52 12.96 -4.55
C TYR A 114 12.97 13.59 -5.85
N PRO A 115 11.98 14.51 -5.85
CA PRO A 115 11.67 15.35 -6.99
C PRO A 115 12.85 16.06 -7.66
N PHE A 116 13.98 16.28 -6.96
CA PHE A 116 15.19 16.82 -7.58
C PHE A 116 15.76 15.91 -8.68
N PHE A 117 15.48 14.61 -8.67
CA PHE A 117 15.81 13.74 -9.80
C PHE A 117 15.05 14.10 -11.08
N ALA A 118 13.85 14.71 -10.98
CA ALA A 118 13.17 15.24 -12.17
C ALA A 118 13.87 16.48 -12.72
N LEU A 119 14.40 17.35 -11.85
CA LEU A 119 15.22 18.47 -12.28
C LEU A 119 16.51 17.98 -12.94
N ILE A 120 17.20 17.02 -12.34
CA ILE A 120 18.40 16.39 -12.91
C ILE A 120 18.06 15.80 -14.28
N GLY A 121 17.05 14.94 -14.37
CA GLY A 121 16.62 14.29 -15.62
C GLY A 121 16.24 15.28 -16.71
N TYR A 122 15.59 16.38 -16.35
CA TYR A 122 15.27 17.46 -17.29
C TYR A 122 16.53 18.17 -17.78
N CYS A 123 17.44 18.53 -16.87
CA CYS A 123 18.64 19.29 -17.20
C CYS A 123 19.68 18.49 -17.99
N VAL A 124 19.76 17.17 -17.84
CA VAL A 124 20.76 16.31 -18.50
C VAL A 124 20.23 15.61 -19.75
N HIS A 125 18.97 15.81 -20.11
CA HIS A 125 18.40 15.21 -21.32
C HIS A 125 19.15 15.65 -22.58
N ARG A 126 19.69 14.69 -23.32
CA ARG A 126 20.34 14.88 -24.63
C ARG A 126 19.87 13.81 -25.60
N LYS A 127 19.29 14.20 -26.73
CA LYS A 127 18.88 13.27 -27.80
C LYS A 127 20.07 12.49 -28.37
N GLU A 128 21.25 13.10 -28.37
CA GLU A 128 22.50 12.54 -28.90
C GLU A 128 22.99 11.33 -28.09
N PHE A 129 22.62 11.24 -26.81
CA PHE A 129 22.93 10.09 -25.97
C PHE A 129 22.26 8.81 -26.50
N PHE A 130 21.04 8.92 -27.03
CA PHE A 130 20.24 7.81 -27.55
C PHE A 130 20.57 7.47 -29.02
N ASN A 131 21.86 7.37 -29.33
CA ASN A 131 22.29 6.84 -30.62
C ASN A 131 22.05 5.33 -30.72
N GLN A 132 22.23 4.75 -31.92
CA GLN A 132 21.97 3.32 -32.15
C GLN A 132 22.78 2.38 -31.25
N VAL A 133 24.03 2.71 -30.93
CA VAL A 133 24.87 1.90 -30.04
C VAL A 133 24.26 1.87 -28.64
N THR A 134 23.93 3.03 -28.09
CA THR A 134 23.29 3.14 -26.78
C THR A 134 21.94 2.43 -26.75
N ILE A 135 21.11 2.59 -27.78
CA ILE A 135 19.80 1.90 -27.88
C ILE A 135 19.99 0.38 -27.83
N ILE A 136 20.95 -0.15 -28.59
CA ILE A 136 21.25 -1.59 -28.60
C ILE A 136 21.76 -2.05 -27.24
N LEU A 137 22.67 -1.32 -26.59
CA LEU A 137 23.18 -1.65 -25.26
C LEU A 137 22.08 -1.65 -24.20
N LEU A 138 21.19 -0.66 -24.21
CA LEU A 138 20.04 -0.61 -23.31
C LEU A 138 19.09 -1.77 -23.57
N LEU A 139 18.81 -2.09 -24.85
CA LEU A 139 17.94 -3.20 -25.21
C LEU A 139 18.53 -4.55 -24.77
N LEU A 140 19.84 -4.76 -24.97
CA LEU A 140 20.55 -5.94 -24.49
C LEU A 140 20.52 -6.04 -22.96
N SER A 141 20.65 -4.92 -22.25
CA SER A 141 20.53 -4.88 -20.79
C SER A 141 19.16 -5.34 -20.32
N ILE A 142 18.07 -4.87 -20.97
CA ILE A 142 16.69 -5.30 -20.67
C ILE A 142 16.47 -6.78 -21.01
N ILE A 143 17.01 -7.26 -22.13
CA ILE A 143 16.93 -8.68 -22.51
C ILE A 143 17.64 -9.55 -21.47
N LEU A 144 18.89 -9.21 -21.14
CA LEU A 144 19.71 -9.96 -20.21
C LEU A 144 19.08 -9.99 -18.82
N THR A 145 18.56 -8.87 -18.33
CA THR A 145 17.87 -8.84 -17.04
C THR A 145 16.57 -9.62 -17.05
N GLY A 146 15.79 -9.57 -18.14
CA GLY A 146 14.57 -10.36 -18.28
C GLY A 146 14.82 -11.88 -18.29
N ILE A 147 15.96 -12.32 -18.84
CA ILE A 147 16.37 -13.73 -18.82
C ILE A 147 16.88 -14.14 -17.43
N LEU A 148 17.72 -13.32 -16.82
CA LEU A 148 18.40 -13.68 -15.56
C LEU A 148 17.50 -13.51 -14.33
N LYS A 149 16.49 -12.64 -14.38
CA LYS A 149 15.69 -12.30 -13.20
C LYS A 149 14.27 -11.89 -13.57
N SER A 150 13.29 -12.35 -12.78
CA SER A 150 11.94 -11.79 -12.87
C SER A 150 11.95 -10.34 -12.41
N TYR A 151 11.46 -9.46 -13.27
CA TYR A 151 11.19 -8.08 -12.90
C TYR A 151 10.22 -8.02 -11.73
N PHE A 152 10.41 -7.04 -10.86
CA PHE A 152 9.46 -6.74 -9.81
C PHE A 152 8.25 -6.03 -10.40
N GLY A 153 7.03 -6.36 -9.94
CA GLY A 153 5.77 -5.82 -10.49
C GLY A 153 5.78 -4.32 -10.76
N TYR A 154 6.38 -3.53 -9.85
CA TYR A 154 6.54 -2.08 -9.97
C TYR A 154 7.20 -1.61 -11.27
N PHE A 155 8.09 -2.41 -11.85
CA PHE A 155 8.84 -2.06 -13.07
C PHE A 155 8.40 -2.81 -14.31
N VAL A 156 7.63 -3.90 -14.18
CA VAL A 156 7.25 -4.75 -15.32
C VAL A 156 6.68 -3.91 -16.46
N MET A 157 5.63 -3.12 -16.21
CA MET A 157 5.02 -2.29 -17.25
C MET A 157 5.97 -1.23 -17.80
N ALA A 158 6.80 -0.60 -16.94
CA ALA A 158 7.79 0.37 -17.39
C ALA A 158 8.81 -0.26 -18.34
N TYR A 159 9.33 -1.45 -18.03
CA TYR A 159 10.23 -2.20 -18.91
C TYR A 159 9.56 -2.61 -20.20
N TYR A 160 8.29 -3.02 -20.19
CA TYR A 160 7.56 -3.33 -21.43
C TYR A 160 7.54 -2.11 -22.35
N LEU A 161 7.20 -0.94 -21.81
CA LEU A 161 7.07 0.28 -22.61
C LEU A 161 8.43 0.79 -23.08
N VAL A 162 9.45 0.78 -22.21
CA VAL A 162 10.82 1.16 -22.59
C VAL A 162 11.37 0.20 -23.65
N TYR A 163 11.11 -1.11 -23.53
CA TYR A 163 11.50 -2.09 -24.55
C TYR A 163 10.92 -1.71 -25.92
N TRP A 164 9.61 -1.47 -26.00
CA TRP A 164 8.97 -1.06 -27.25
C TRP A 164 9.49 0.26 -27.78
N ILE A 165 9.75 1.25 -26.91
CA ILE A 165 10.38 2.51 -27.30
C ILE A 165 11.74 2.24 -27.96
N LEU A 166 12.62 1.45 -27.33
CA LEU A 166 13.94 1.14 -27.89
C LEU A 166 13.82 0.40 -29.23
N VAL A 167 12.95 -0.60 -29.32
CA VAL A 167 12.70 -1.37 -30.55
C VAL A 167 12.23 -0.47 -31.70
N PHE A 168 11.27 0.43 -31.47
CA PHE A 168 10.80 1.33 -32.52
C PHE A 168 11.85 2.35 -32.98
N ASN A 169 12.87 2.63 -32.16
CA ASN A 169 13.96 3.54 -32.50
C ASN A 169 15.19 2.84 -33.11
N LEU A 170 15.19 1.51 -33.26
CA LEU A 170 16.24 0.78 -33.97
C LEU A 170 16.22 1.06 -35.47
N GLU A 171 17.30 1.56 -36.05
CA GLU A 171 17.39 1.83 -37.50
C GLU A 171 17.40 0.53 -38.35
N ASN A 172 18.02 -0.54 -37.85
CA ASN A 172 18.08 -1.82 -38.56
C ASN A 172 16.75 -2.58 -38.46
N LYS A 173 16.08 -2.77 -39.61
CA LYS A 173 14.78 -3.45 -39.70
C LYS A 173 14.80 -4.90 -39.21
N TRP A 174 15.85 -5.66 -39.53
CA TRP A 174 15.98 -7.06 -39.11
C TRP A 174 16.10 -7.14 -37.59
N LEU A 175 16.99 -6.33 -37.00
CA LEU A 175 17.15 -6.29 -35.55
C LEU A 175 15.85 -5.86 -34.86
N ARG A 176 15.14 -4.88 -35.44
CA ARG A 176 13.81 -4.44 -34.95
C ARG A 176 12.81 -5.59 -34.93
N TYR A 177 12.62 -6.32 -36.03
CA TYR A 177 11.65 -7.42 -36.09
C TYR A 177 12.06 -8.58 -35.18
N SER A 178 13.35 -8.92 -35.11
CA SER A 178 13.84 -9.93 -34.17
C SER A 178 13.57 -9.55 -32.72
N ALA A 179 13.78 -8.30 -32.34
CA ALA A 179 13.44 -7.81 -31.01
C ALA A 179 11.92 -7.82 -30.76
N MET A 180 11.09 -7.44 -31.74
CA MET A 180 9.63 -7.56 -31.63
C MET A 180 9.18 -9.00 -31.38
N ALA A 181 9.77 -9.99 -32.05
CA ALA A 181 9.46 -11.40 -31.82
C ALA A 181 9.93 -11.86 -30.43
N LEU A 182 11.15 -11.46 -30.03
CA LEU A 182 11.74 -11.80 -28.74
C LEU A 182 10.93 -11.23 -27.56
N PHE A 183 10.26 -10.09 -27.73
CA PHE A 183 9.38 -9.52 -26.71
C PHE A 183 8.39 -10.53 -26.15
N PHE A 184 7.68 -11.28 -27.02
CA PHE A 184 6.65 -12.23 -26.58
C PHE A 184 7.21 -13.42 -25.81
N VAL A 185 8.50 -13.72 -25.97
CA VAL A 185 9.20 -14.76 -25.21
C VAL A 185 9.63 -14.24 -23.85
N LEU A 186 10.19 -13.04 -23.78
CA LEU A 186 10.72 -12.46 -22.55
C LEU A 186 9.65 -11.88 -21.63
N PHE A 187 8.54 -11.44 -22.21
CA PHE A 187 7.52 -10.64 -21.55
C PHE A 187 6.12 -11.24 -21.76
N PRO A 188 5.86 -12.44 -21.23
CA PRO A 188 4.53 -13.02 -21.33
C PRO A 188 3.53 -12.17 -20.54
N LEU A 189 2.41 -11.83 -21.19
CA LEU A 189 1.42 -10.86 -20.69
C LEU A 189 0.84 -11.23 -19.32
N ASN A 190 0.85 -12.51 -18.94
CA ASN A 190 0.39 -12.95 -17.64
C ASN A 190 1.20 -12.34 -16.48
N ILE A 191 2.50 -12.02 -16.67
CA ILE A 191 3.35 -11.42 -15.64
C ILE A 191 2.78 -10.09 -15.13
N LEU A 192 2.12 -9.31 -15.97
CA LEU A 192 1.46 -8.05 -15.57
C LEU A 192 0.36 -8.24 -14.51
N PHE A 193 -0.16 -9.47 -14.35
CA PHE A 193 -1.29 -9.79 -13.49
C PHE A 193 -0.95 -10.80 -12.38
N ILE A 194 0.28 -11.34 -12.37
CA ILE A 194 0.73 -12.29 -11.33
C ILE A 194 0.82 -11.60 -9.97
N ASP A 195 1.35 -10.38 -9.93
CA ASP A 195 1.57 -9.64 -8.70
C ASP A 195 0.26 -9.12 -8.04
N GLY A 196 0.41 -8.33 -6.97
CA GLY A 196 -0.70 -7.77 -6.19
C GLY A 196 -1.70 -6.93 -7.00
N ARG A 197 -2.93 -6.78 -6.44
CA ARG A 197 -4.08 -6.12 -7.08
C ARG A 197 -3.78 -4.73 -7.61
N ALA A 198 -2.98 -3.93 -6.89
CA ALA A 198 -2.60 -2.58 -7.33
C ALA A 198 -1.90 -2.59 -8.70
N PHE A 199 -0.97 -3.53 -8.94
CA PHE A 199 -0.27 -3.63 -10.22
C PHE A 199 -1.20 -4.04 -11.35
N ALA A 200 -2.09 -4.99 -11.11
CA ALA A 200 -3.08 -5.40 -12.10
C ALA A 200 -4.00 -4.24 -12.50
N VAL A 201 -4.49 -3.45 -11.53
CA VAL A 201 -5.29 -2.25 -11.79
C VAL A 201 -4.48 -1.20 -12.55
N GLY A 202 -3.23 -0.96 -12.15
CA GLY A 202 -2.32 -0.06 -12.86
C GLY A 202 -2.10 -0.47 -14.31
N ALA A 203 -1.80 -1.75 -14.55
CA ALA A 203 -1.55 -2.30 -15.87
C ALA A 203 -2.81 -2.21 -16.74
N PHE A 204 -3.97 -2.52 -16.16
CA PHE A 204 -5.26 -2.41 -16.83
C PHE A 204 -5.51 -0.96 -17.31
N ILE A 205 -5.42 0.03 -16.42
CA ILE A 205 -5.65 1.45 -16.77
C ILE A 205 -4.62 1.94 -17.80
N ALA A 206 -3.35 1.57 -17.67
CA ALA A 206 -2.32 1.94 -18.64
C ALA A 206 -2.56 1.32 -20.03
N ILE A 207 -2.99 0.05 -20.11
CA ILE A 207 -3.30 -0.60 -21.39
C ILE A 207 -4.56 0.01 -22.01
N LEU A 208 -5.61 0.31 -21.23
CA LEU A 208 -6.78 1.03 -21.74
C LEU A 208 -6.39 2.38 -22.34
N TYR A 209 -5.51 3.13 -21.66
CA TYR A 209 -4.96 4.38 -22.17
C TYR A 209 -4.23 4.18 -23.50
N LEU A 210 -3.37 3.16 -23.61
CA LEU A 210 -2.62 2.89 -24.85
C LEU A 210 -3.51 2.46 -26.00
N ILE A 211 -4.53 1.62 -25.74
CA ILE A 211 -5.55 1.25 -26.73
C ILE A 211 -6.26 2.51 -27.23
N PHE A 212 -6.74 3.35 -26.31
CA PHE A 212 -7.40 4.60 -26.67
C PHE A 212 -6.49 5.50 -27.52
N MET A 213 -5.25 5.73 -27.09
CA MET A 213 -4.32 6.57 -27.83
C MET A 213 -3.98 6.00 -29.21
N PHE A 214 -3.80 4.68 -29.34
CA PHE A 214 -3.55 4.04 -30.63
C PHE A 214 -4.69 4.29 -31.62
N PHE A 215 -5.94 4.06 -31.23
CA PHE A 215 -7.09 4.25 -32.11
C PHE A 215 -7.35 5.71 -32.43
N PHE A 216 -7.36 6.59 -31.42
CA PHE A 216 -7.77 7.96 -31.65
C PHE A 216 -6.69 8.84 -32.28
N VAL A 217 -5.40 8.57 -32.01
CA VAL A 217 -4.27 9.38 -32.49
C VAL A 217 -3.67 8.85 -33.78
N PHE A 218 -3.47 7.54 -33.89
CA PHE A 218 -2.69 6.96 -34.99
C PHE A 218 -3.51 6.28 -36.08
N SER A 219 -4.73 5.83 -35.78
CA SER A 219 -5.53 5.17 -36.82
C SER A 219 -6.18 6.16 -37.79
N HIS A 220 -6.25 5.77 -39.06
CA HIS A 220 -6.93 6.49 -40.14
C HIS A 220 -8.43 6.19 -40.23
N PHE A 221 -8.97 5.44 -39.25
CA PHE A 221 -10.38 5.03 -39.26
C PHE A 221 -11.35 6.19 -39.01
N SER A 222 -12.59 6.05 -39.48
CA SER A 222 -13.68 6.97 -39.13
C SER A 222 -13.94 6.96 -37.62
N LEU A 223 -14.52 8.03 -37.06
CA LEU A 223 -14.80 8.11 -35.62
C LEU A 223 -15.64 6.92 -35.12
N LYS A 224 -16.65 6.49 -35.90
CA LYS A 224 -17.47 5.32 -35.58
C LYS A 224 -16.64 4.03 -35.50
N GLN A 225 -15.76 3.80 -36.47
CA GLN A 225 -14.85 2.64 -36.49
C GLN A 225 -13.82 2.71 -35.35
N LYS A 226 -13.29 3.90 -35.04
CA LYS A 226 -12.39 4.11 -33.90
C LYS A 226 -13.04 3.73 -32.58
N THR A 227 -14.25 4.24 -32.34
CA THR A 227 -15.03 3.93 -31.14
C THR A 227 -15.38 2.44 -31.07
N ALA A 228 -15.86 1.84 -32.16
CA ALA A 228 -16.18 0.43 -32.21
C ALA A 228 -14.95 -0.47 -31.96
N GLY A 229 -13.82 -0.17 -32.61
CA GLY A 229 -12.57 -0.91 -32.44
C GLY A 229 -11.98 -0.77 -31.04
N ALA A 230 -12.01 0.44 -30.46
CA ALA A 230 -11.59 0.66 -29.08
C ALA A 230 -12.47 -0.12 -28.10
N LEU A 231 -13.80 -0.05 -28.21
CA LEU A 231 -14.73 -0.80 -27.35
C LEU A 231 -14.52 -2.31 -27.47
N LEU A 232 -14.32 -2.83 -28.69
CA LEU A 232 -14.05 -4.26 -28.91
C LEU A 232 -12.74 -4.70 -28.23
N LEU A 233 -11.66 -3.94 -28.36
CA LEU A 233 -10.39 -4.28 -27.71
C LEU A 233 -10.47 -4.13 -26.18
N ILE A 234 -11.18 -3.12 -25.68
CA ILE A 234 -11.43 -2.98 -24.25
C ILE A 234 -12.17 -4.22 -23.75
N PHE A 235 -13.21 -4.67 -24.45
CA PHE A 235 -13.96 -5.87 -24.10
C PHE A 235 -13.07 -7.13 -24.11
N ILE A 236 -12.32 -7.38 -25.19
CA ILE A 236 -11.40 -8.53 -25.30
C ILE A 236 -10.35 -8.49 -24.18
N PHE A 237 -9.77 -7.32 -23.94
CA PHE A 237 -8.77 -7.13 -22.91
C PHE A 237 -9.35 -7.33 -21.50
N SER A 238 -10.56 -6.83 -21.24
CA SER A 238 -11.28 -7.10 -19.99
C SER A 238 -11.49 -8.60 -19.80
N LEU A 239 -11.96 -9.34 -20.81
CA LEU A 239 -12.10 -10.80 -20.74
C LEU A 239 -10.78 -11.50 -20.42
N PHE A 240 -9.68 -11.06 -21.06
CA PHE A 240 -8.34 -11.56 -20.74
C PHE A 240 -7.96 -11.28 -19.28
N CYS A 241 -8.16 -10.06 -18.78
CA CYS A 241 -7.90 -9.70 -17.39
C CYS A 241 -8.75 -10.55 -16.42
N PHE A 242 -10.04 -10.76 -16.70
CA PHE A 242 -10.90 -11.63 -15.89
C PHE A 242 -10.34 -13.06 -15.83
N LYS A 243 -9.91 -13.62 -16.96
CA LYS A 243 -9.28 -14.94 -17.01
C LYS A 243 -7.95 -14.98 -16.25
N SER A 244 -7.09 -13.97 -16.41
CA SER A 244 -5.74 -13.94 -15.82
C SER A 244 -5.73 -13.64 -14.32
N LEU A 245 -6.67 -12.86 -13.81
CA LEU A 245 -6.77 -12.56 -12.37
C LEU A 245 -7.19 -13.80 -11.56
N GLY A 246 -7.93 -14.71 -12.18
CA GLY A 246 -8.50 -15.88 -11.51
C GLY A 246 -9.68 -15.52 -10.61
N GLU A 247 -10.49 -16.53 -10.31
CA GLU A 247 -11.74 -16.36 -9.56
C GLU A 247 -11.53 -15.75 -8.17
N LYS A 248 -10.47 -16.15 -7.46
CA LYS A 248 -10.18 -15.64 -6.11
C LYS A 248 -10.00 -14.11 -6.11
N LYS A 249 -9.12 -13.56 -6.97
CA LYS A 249 -8.87 -12.10 -7.02
C LYS A 249 -10.13 -11.32 -7.43
N LEU A 250 -10.98 -11.88 -8.29
CA LEU A 250 -12.24 -11.26 -8.67
C LEU A 250 -13.25 -11.25 -7.53
N ARG A 251 -13.39 -12.36 -6.80
CA ARG A 251 -14.25 -12.44 -5.61
C ARG A 251 -13.84 -11.42 -4.56
N SER A 252 -12.54 -11.17 -4.36
CA SER A 252 -12.09 -10.14 -3.41
C SER A 252 -12.44 -8.71 -3.83
N ILE A 253 -12.47 -8.43 -5.14
CA ILE A 253 -12.93 -7.13 -5.66
C ILE A 253 -14.45 -7.01 -5.52
N ALA A 254 -15.19 -8.09 -5.76
CA ALA A 254 -16.66 -8.12 -5.64
C ALA A 254 -17.16 -8.06 -4.18
N ALA A 255 -16.34 -8.46 -3.20
CA ALA A 255 -16.67 -8.47 -1.77
C ALA A 255 -16.66 -7.07 -1.10
N LEU A 256 -16.89 -5.99 -1.87
CA LEU A 256 -16.89 -4.62 -1.35
C LEU A 256 -17.94 -4.42 -0.24
N ASN A 257 -19.11 -5.02 -0.37
CA ASN A 257 -20.17 -4.91 0.64
C ASN A 257 -19.73 -5.52 1.98
N THR A 258 -19.10 -6.69 1.94
CA THR A 258 -18.55 -7.35 3.14
C THR A 258 -17.47 -6.50 3.78
N LEU A 259 -16.56 -5.92 2.98
CA LEU A 259 -15.52 -5.00 3.48
C LEU A 259 -16.11 -3.75 4.14
N LEU A 260 -17.14 -3.15 3.53
CA LEU A 260 -17.80 -1.97 4.09
C LEU A 260 -18.55 -2.29 5.39
N GLU A 261 -19.18 -3.47 5.48
CA GLU A 261 -19.87 -3.91 6.68
C GLU A 261 -18.88 -4.16 7.83
N GLU A 262 -17.79 -4.88 7.58
CA GLU A 262 -16.73 -5.09 8.57
C GLU A 262 -16.06 -3.77 9.00
N PHE A 263 -15.89 -2.82 8.07
CA PHE A 263 -15.40 -1.48 8.39
C PHE A 263 -16.34 -0.76 9.35
N LYS A 264 -17.66 -0.77 9.10
CA LYS A 264 -18.64 -0.16 10.00
C LYS A 264 -18.64 -0.83 11.37
N GLN A 265 -18.60 -2.15 11.43
CA GLN A 265 -18.57 -2.91 12.68
C GLN A 265 -17.30 -2.58 13.49
N SER A 266 -16.15 -2.60 12.85
CA SER A 266 -14.87 -2.23 13.48
C SER A 266 -14.85 -0.75 13.89
N ASP A 267 -15.46 0.15 13.12
CA ASP A 267 -15.56 1.56 13.47
C ASP A 267 -16.40 1.79 14.73
N VAL A 268 -17.48 1.05 14.94
CA VAL A 268 -18.26 1.13 16.19
C VAL A 268 -17.37 0.84 17.40
N ILE A 269 -16.49 -0.17 17.30
CA ILE A 269 -15.52 -0.49 18.36
C ILE A 269 -14.53 0.67 18.53
N VAL A 270 -14.01 1.23 17.44
CA VAL A 270 -13.10 2.37 17.48
C VAL A 270 -13.76 3.56 18.16
N GLN A 271 -14.93 4.01 17.72
CA GLN A 271 -15.61 5.19 18.28
C GLN A 271 -15.95 5.00 19.77
N ARG A 272 -16.36 3.80 20.19
CA ARG A 272 -16.63 3.47 21.59
C ARG A 272 -15.38 3.63 22.47
N ASN A 273 -14.23 3.14 21.99
CA ASN A 273 -13.00 3.14 22.77
C ASN A 273 -12.17 4.42 22.60
N LYS A 274 -12.40 5.22 21.55
CA LYS A 274 -11.62 6.44 21.21
C LYS A 274 -11.53 7.44 22.38
N LYS A 275 -12.58 7.58 23.18
CA LYS A 275 -12.65 8.53 24.30
C LYS A 275 -11.82 8.12 25.52
N VAL A 276 -11.66 6.82 25.75
CA VAL A 276 -10.94 6.25 26.89
C VAL A 276 -9.55 5.74 26.50
N PHE A 277 -9.23 5.81 25.21
CA PHE A 277 -7.96 5.30 24.69
C PHE A 277 -6.79 6.20 25.09
N VAL A 278 -5.80 5.62 25.75
CA VAL A 278 -4.54 6.27 26.10
C VAL A 278 -3.44 5.70 25.20
N ARG A 279 -2.76 6.57 24.44
CA ARG A 279 -1.65 6.16 23.58
C ARG A 279 -0.54 5.57 24.44
N ARG A 280 -0.05 4.38 24.07
CA ARG A 280 1.18 3.81 24.64
C ARG A 280 2.39 4.56 24.07
N GLU A 281 3.42 4.80 24.87
CA GLU A 281 4.69 5.28 24.33
C GLU A 281 5.39 4.13 23.58
N ILE A 282 5.69 4.35 22.31
CA ILE A 282 6.40 3.38 21.47
C ILE A 282 7.55 4.15 20.82
N PRO A 283 8.82 3.79 21.12
CA PRO A 283 9.97 4.47 20.54
C PRO A 283 10.05 4.17 19.05
N VAL A 284 10.43 5.17 18.26
CA VAL A 284 10.72 4.98 16.84
C VAL A 284 12.01 4.17 16.72
N GLN A 285 11.93 3.03 16.06
CA GLN A 285 13.06 2.16 15.79
C GLN A 285 13.43 2.26 14.32
N LEU A 286 14.48 3.01 14.02
CA LEU A 286 15.05 3.03 12.67
C LEU A 286 16.28 2.14 12.61
N TYR A 287 16.39 1.39 11.52
CA TYR A 287 17.58 0.61 11.18
C TYR A 287 17.92 -0.51 12.17
N ASN A 288 16.90 -1.16 12.74
CA ASN A 288 17.09 -2.28 13.66
C ASN A 288 17.85 -3.43 12.93
N GLN A 289 19.09 -3.69 13.36
CA GLN A 289 20.05 -4.56 12.65
C GLN A 289 19.71 -6.06 12.71
N ASN A 290 18.54 -6.45 13.25
CA ASN A 290 18.30 -7.81 13.68
C ASN A 290 16.95 -8.40 13.23
N ILE A 291 16.68 -8.37 11.93
CA ILE A 291 15.51 -9.01 11.29
C ILE A 291 15.37 -10.51 11.68
N ARG A 292 16.46 -11.20 12.05
CA ARG A 292 16.40 -12.57 12.58
C ARG A 292 15.99 -12.67 14.05
N LYS A 293 16.40 -11.73 14.92
CA LYS A 293 15.80 -11.64 16.27
C LYS A 293 14.33 -11.20 16.17
N ASP A 294 13.96 -10.49 15.10
CA ASP A 294 12.56 -10.13 14.86
C ASP A 294 11.69 -11.36 14.61
N GLN A 295 12.19 -12.49 14.09
CA GLN A 295 11.33 -13.68 13.95
C GLN A 295 10.91 -14.24 15.31
N GLU A 296 11.82 -14.27 16.28
CA GLU A 296 11.53 -14.68 17.66
C GLU A 296 10.71 -13.62 18.40
N MET A 297 10.99 -12.34 18.15
CA MET A 297 10.19 -11.24 18.68
C MET A 297 8.76 -11.27 18.12
N ILE A 298 8.58 -11.39 16.80
CA ILE A 298 7.27 -11.53 16.13
C ILE A 298 6.51 -12.70 16.71
N ARG A 299 7.20 -13.83 16.91
CA ARG A 299 6.70 -15.02 17.57
C ARG A 299 6.17 -14.72 18.98
N GLN A 300 6.98 -14.10 19.84
CA GLN A 300 6.57 -13.69 21.19
C GLN A 300 5.45 -12.65 21.16
N THR A 301 5.47 -11.72 20.21
CA THR A 301 4.43 -10.74 19.96
C THR A 301 3.12 -11.42 19.59
N VAL A 302 3.13 -12.46 18.74
CA VAL A 302 1.93 -13.24 18.42
C VAL A 302 1.34 -13.84 19.69
N VAL A 303 2.15 -14.49 20.53
CA VAL A 303 1.67 -15.07 21.81
C VAL A 303 1.08 -14.00 22.73
N ARG A 304 1.78 -12.87 22.89
CA ARG A 304 1.30 -11.76 23.71
C ARG A 304 0.04 -11.09 23.15
N ASN A 305 -0.10 -11.03 21.83
CA ASN A 305 -1.29 -10.49 21.17
C ASN A 305 -2.51 -11.37 21.41
N ILE A 306 -2.32 -12.69 21.40
CA ILE A 306 -3.37 -13.65 21.76
C ILE A 306 -3.79 -13.37 23.20
N ASP A 307 -2.84 -13.33 24.14
CA ASP A 307 -3.12 -13.11 25.55
C ASP A 307 -3.92 -11.81 25.81
N GLU A 308 -3.41 -10.67 25.33
CA GLU A 308 -4.06 -9.36 25.50
C GLU A 308 -5.42 -9.26 24.79
N TYR A 309 -5.58 -9.90 23.64
CA TYR A 309 -6.86 -9.92 22.95
C TYR A 309 -7.90 -10.71 23.75
N MET A 310 -7.51 -11.87 24.31
CA MET A 310 -8.40 -12.68 25.12
C MET A 310 -8.83 -11.96 26.39
N ASP A 311 -7.91 -11.27 27.07
CA ASP A 311 -8.23 -10.43 28.23
C ASP A 311 -9.26 -9.35 27.90
N ARG A 312 -9.15 -8.74 26.70
CA ARG A 312 -10.14 -7.76 26.24
C ARG A 312 -11.51 -8.39 26.00
N GLN A 313 -11.59 -9.55 25.37
CA GLN A 313 -12.88 -10.22 25.15
C GLN A 313 -13.54 -10.62 26.48
N LEU A 314 -12.74 -11.17 27.40
CA LEU A 314 -13.19 -11.52 28.75
C LEU A 314 -13.70 -10.29 29.52
N SER A 315 -12.97 -9.17 29.46
CA SER A 315 -13.41 -7.93 30.11
C SER A 315 -14.67 -7.32 29.50
N VAL A 316 -14.85 -7.37 28.17
CA VAL A 316 -16.09 -6.94 27.50
C VAL A 316 -17.27 -7.83 27.91
N MET A 317 -17.05 -9.15 27.98
CA MET A 317 -18.07 -10.09 28.43
C MET A 317 -18.47 -9.82 29.89
N ASN A 318 -17.49 -9.63 30.78
CA ASN A 318 -17.72 -9.26 32.18
C ASN A 318 -18.47 -7.92 32.32
N ALA A 319 -18.17 -6.93 31.48
CA ALA A 319 -18.86 -5.63 31.48
C ALA A 319 -20.30 -5.70 30.91
N GLY A 320 -20.58 -6.69 30.06
CA GLY A 320 -21.93 -7.02 29.60
C GLY A 320 -22.78 -7.64 30.70
N MET A 321 -22.19 -8.51 31.53
CA MET A 321 -22.87 -9.16 32.66
C MET A 321 -23.29 -8.17 33.76
N THR A 322 -22.58 -7.05 33.93
CA THR A 322 -22.84 -6.10 35.03
C THR A 322 -23.94 -5.07 34.71
N ASN A 323 -24.41 -5.00 33.46
CA ASN A 323 -25.48 -4.10 33.05
C ASN A 323 -26.76 -4.91 32.75
N PRO A 324 -27.74 -4.96 33.68
CA PRO A 324 -28.98 -5.68 33.42
C PRO A 324 -29.69 -5.08 32.20
N PRO A 325 -30.28 -5.92 31.31
CA PRO A 325 -30.96 -5.46 30.11
C PRO A 325 -31.99 -4.36 30.44
N GLU A 326 -32.10 -3.34 29.58
CA GLU A 326 -33.06 -2.23 29.74
C GLU A 326 -34.53 -2.73 29.85
N ILE A 327 -34.80 -3.96 29.40
CA ILE A 327 -36.05 -4.70 29.59
C ILE A 327 -36.41 -4.82 31.08
N ASN A 328 -35.43 -5.02 31.97
CA ASN A 328 -35.67 -5.14 33.42
C ASN A 328 -36.13 -3.80 34.04
N ARG A 329 -35.73 -2.65 33.48
CA ARG A 329 -36.27 -1.34 33.92
C ARG A 329 -37.72 -1.12 33.49
N LYS A 330 -38.13 -1.68 32.34
CA LYS A 330 -39.51 -1.58 31.85
C LYS A 330 -40.45 -2.56 32.56
N VAL A 331 -39.96 -3.73 32.96
CA VAL A 331 -40.76 -4.70 33.74
C VAL A 331 -40.92 -4.24 35.20
N ALA A 332 -39.89 -3.64 35.80
CA ALA A 332 -39.96 -3.11 37.17
C ALA A 332 -40.84 -1.85 37.33
N SER A 333 -41.30 -1.24 36.23
CA SER A 333 -42.18 -0.04 36.23
C SER A 333 -43.63 -0.34 35.84
N ALA A 334 -43.99 -1.60 35.64
CA ALA A 334 -45.37 -2.02 35.34
C ALA A 334 -46.19 -2.19 36.63
N ASP A 335 -47.40 -1.61 36.64
CA ASP A 335 -48.32 -1.52 37.79
C ASP A 335 -48.74 -2.91 38.32
N PRO A 336 -48.74 -3.15 39.65
CA PRO A 336 -48.88 -4.49 40.22
C PRO A 336 -50.35 -4.86 40.35
N VAL A 337 -50.95 -5.37 39.27
CA VAL A 337 -52.32 -5.94 39.33
C VAL A 337 -52.34 -7.37 38.77
N LYS A 338 -52.68 -8.30 39.68
CA LYS A 338 -53.03 -9.74 39.58
C LYS A 338 -51.93 -10.74 39.90
N LYS A 339 -52.28 -11.68 40.79
CA LYS A 339 -51.55 -12.90 41.18
C LYS A 339 -51.12 -13.83 40.03
N GLU A 340 -51.57 -13.61 38.79
CA GLU A 340 -50.98 -14.24 37.59
C GLU A 340 -49.58 -13.65 37.25
N SER A 341 -49.28 -12.43 37.72
CA SER A 341 -47.98 -11.77 37.52
C SER A 341 -46.86 -12.44 38.32
N MET A 342 -47.11 -12.97 39.52
CA MET A 342 -46.05 -13.61 40.33
C MET A 342 -45.55 -14.93 39.73
N ALA A 343 -46.42 -15.67 39.04
CA ALA A 343 -46.01 -16.90 38.33
C ALA A 343 -45.20 -16.56 37.06
N ALA A 344 -45.57 -15.48 36.35
CA ALA A 344 -44.81 -14.98 35.22
C ALA A 344 -43.46 -14.36 35.64
N GLU A 345 -43.44 -13.67 36.79
CA GLU A 345 -42.25 -13.08 37.39
C GLU A 345 -41.26 -14.16 37.84
N ASN A 346 -41.72 -15.22 38.51
CA ASN A 346 -40.88 -16.36 38.87
C ASN A 346 -40.24 -17.03 37.63
N LYS A 347 -40.97 -17.15 36.52
CA LYS A 347 -40.43 -17.75 35.29
C LYS A 347 -39.48 -16.83 34.54
N SER A 348 -39.71 -15.52 34.57
CA SER A 348 -38.73 -14.54 34.07
C SER A 348 -37.42 -14.63 34.86
N VAL A 349 -37.49 -14.76 36.18
CA VAL A 349 -36.31 -14.95 37.04
C VAL A 349 -35.57 -16.24 36.67
N VAL A 350 -36.28 -17.33 36.40
CA VAL A 350 -35.68 -18.60 35.94
C VAL A 350 -34.97 -18.44 34.59
N ILE A 351 -35.57 -17.71 33.63
CA ILE A 351 -34.94 -17.44 32.33
C ILE A 351 -33.68 -16.59 32.50
N GLU A 352 -33.69 -15.58 33.37
CA GLU A 352 -32.49 -14.77 33.64
C GLU A 352 -31.40 -15.59 34.34
N GLN A 353 -31.75 -16.38 35.36
CA GLN A 353 -30.78 -17.28 36.03
C GLN A 353 -30.15 -18.28 35.06
N ALA A 354 -30.93 -18.77 34.10
CA ALA A 354 -30.46 -19.64 33.04
C ALA A 354 -29.48 -18.95 32.08
N VAL A 355 -29.80 -17.72 31.68
CA VAL A 355 -28.93 -16.91 30.83
C VAL A 355 -27.63 -16.58 31.57
N ASP A 356 -27.70 -16.21 32.84
CA ASP A 356 -26.54 -15.94 33.69
C ASP A 356 -25.66 -17.18 33.86
N ALA A 357 -26.28 -18.35 34.09
CA ALA A 357 -25.56 -19.63 34.17
C ALA A 357 -24.85 -19.96 32.84
N PHE A 358 -25.52 -19.74 31.71
CA PHE A 358 -24.91 -19.94 30.40
C PHE A 358 -23.78 -18.94 30.11
N GLN A 359 -23.92 -17.69 30.56
CA GLN A 359 -22.89 -16.67 30.45
C GLN A 359 -21.64 -17.01 31.26
N GLU A 360 -21.78 -17.58 32.46
CA GLU A 360 -20.63 -18.01 33.26
C GLU A 360 -19.92 -19.22 32.62
N ILE A 361 -20.68 -20.18 32.09
CA ILE A 361 -20.14 -21.32 31.35
C ILE A 361 -19.39 -20.85 30.09
N SER A 362 -19.99 -19.90 29.38
CA SER A 362 -19.41 -19.25 28.21
C SER A 362 -18.08 -18.56 28.51
N LYS A 363 -18.00 -17.87 29.65
CA LYS A 363 -16.77 -17.25 30.13
C LYS A 363 -15.70 -18.30 30.45
N ASN A 364 -16.07 -19.39 31.12
CA ASN A 364 -15.15 -20.48 31.41
C ASN A 364 -14.63 -21.15 30.13
N ALA A 365 -15.50 -21.34 29.12
CA ALA A 365 -15.10 -21.86 27.81
C ALA A 365 -14.11 -20.91 27.11
N LEU A 366 -14.30 -19.59 27.23
CA LEU A 366 -13.39 -18.60 26.66
C LEU A 366 -12.02 -18.58 27.36
N GLU A 367 -11.97 -18.73 28.69
CA GLU A 367 -10.72 -18.89 29.45
C GLU A 367 -9.99 -20.20 29.10
N GLU A 368 -10.73 -21.29 28.96
CA GLU A 368 -10.15 -22.57 28.54
C GLU A 368 -9.57 -22.48 27.12
N HIS A 369 -10.34 -21.89 26.19
CA HIS A 369 -9.87 -21.64 24.83
C HIS A 369 -8.62 -20.76 24.83
N LYS A 370 -8.59 -19.67 25.61
CA LYS A 370 -7.38 -18.84 25.83
C LYS A 370 -6.18 -19.70 26.24
N GLY A 371 -6.34 -20.55 27.26
CA GLY A 371 -5.29 -21.42 27.76
C GLY A 371 -4.74 -22.37 26.68
N LEU A 372 -5.63 -23.02 25.92
CA LEU A 372 -5.24 -23.93 24.84
C LEU A 372 -4.52 -23.22 23.70
N MET A 373 -5.00 -22.04 23.33
CA MET A 373 -4.43 -21.22 22.26
C MET A 373 -3.02 -20.73 22.63
N LEU A 374 -2.83 -20.29 23.88
CA LEU A 374 -1.52 -19.95 24.41
C LEU A 374 -0.59 -21.17 24.44
N GLN A 375 -1.09 -22.33 24.85
CA GLN A 375 -0.31 -23.57 24.88
C GLN A 375 0.16 -23.97 23.47
N GLU A 376 -0.71 -23.97 22.46
CA GLU A 376 -0.32 -24.28 21.08
C GLU A 376 0.64 -23.25 20.51
N SER A 377 0.44 -21.97 20.84
CA SER A 377 1.35 -20.92 20.41
C SER A 377 2.73 -21.05 21.06
N GLN A 378 2.82 -21.41 22.35
CA GLN A 378 4.07 -21.71 23.04
C GLN A 378 4.78 -22.95 22.47
N LYS A 379 4.04 -24.00 22.08
CA LYS A 379 4.62 -25.15 21.36
C LYS A 379 5.22 -24.72 20.03
N TRP A 380 4.54 -23.80 19.33
CA TRP A 380 5.07 -23.24 18.09
C TRP A 380 6.31 -22.37 18.31
N LEU A 381 6.40 -21.64 19.43
CA LEU A 381 7.62 -20.92 19.81
C LEU A 381 8.82 -21.85 19.99
N SER A 382 8.63 -22.94 20.75
CA SER A 382 9.72 -23.84 21.15
C SER A 382 10.21 -24.74 20.02
N ALA A 383 9.32 -25.17 19.13
CA ALA A 383 9.64 -25.98 17.98
C ALA A 383 8.67 -25.67 16.82
N PRO A 384 8.97 -24.68 15.96
CA PRO A 384 8.03 -24.19 14.95
C PRO A 384 7.74 -25.26 13.88
N PRO A 385 6.56 -25.91 13.86
CA PRO A 385 6.16 -26.75 12.75
C PRO A 385 6.01 -25.96 11.44
N ALA A 386 5.79 -26.69 10.34
CA ALA A 386 5.33 -26.10 9.09
C ALA A 386 4.05 -25.29 9.32
N ARG A 387 3.92 -24.15 8.62
CA ARG A 387 2.82 -23.19 8.78
C ARG A 387 1.44 -23.85 8.75
N SER A 388 1.18 -24.69 7.75
CA SER A 388 -0.11 -25.37 7.58
C SER A 388 -0.51 -26.15 8.82
N VAL A 389 0.45 -26.78 9.48
CA VAL A 389 0.22 -27.57 10.71
C VAL A 389 -0.12 -26.65 11.89
N PHE A 390 0.54 -25.50 12.03
CA PHE A 390 0.18 -24.54 13.09
C PHE A 390 -1.23 -23.98 12.87
N VAL A 391 -1.55 -23.59 11.64
CA VAL A 391 -2.89 -23.12 11.25
C VAL A 391 -3.95 -24.18 11.57
N GLU A 392 -3.72 -25.42 11.13
CA GLU A 392 -4.63 -26.55 11.37
C GLU A 392 -4.85 -26.79 12.86
N ARG A 393 -3.81 -26.70 13.70
CA ARG A 393 -3.94 -26.86 15.16
C ARG A 393 -4.74 -25.74 15.81
N ILE A 394 -4.48 -24.49 15.44
CA ILE A 394 -5.22 -23.34 15.98
C ILE A 394 -6.70 -23.39 15.55
N THR A 395 -6.96 -23.76 14.29
CA THR A 395 -8.32 -24.00 13.80
C THR A 395 -8.98 -25.13 14.57
N ALA A 396 -8.30 -26.27 14.76
CA ALA A 396 -8.84 -27.40 15.51
C ALA A 396 -9.16 -27.07 16.97
N VAL A 397 -8.34 -26.25 17.65
CA VAL A 397 -8.64 -25.78 19.01
C VAL A 397 -9.91 -24.93 19.02
N SER A 398 -10.09 -24.07 18.03
CA SER A 398 -11.27 -23.21 17.92
C SER A 398 -12.53 -24.01 17.60
N GLU A 399 -12.47 -24.92 16.63
CA GLU A 399 -13.58 -25.83 16.28
C GLU A 399 -13.97 -26.74 17.45
N ALA A 400 -12.99 -27.27 18.20
CA ALA A 400 -13.26 -28.13 19.35
C ALA A 400 -13.96 -27.37 20.49
N GLN A 401 -13.54 -26.14 20.77
CA GLN A 401 -14.17 -25.31 21.81
C GLN A 401 -15.54 -24.79 21.38
N GLU A 402 -15.73 -24.50 20.09
CA GLU A 402 -17.04 -24.20 19.54
C GLU A 402 -18.01 -25.38 19.70
N GLN A 403 -17.59 -26.60 19.32
CA GLN A 403 -18.41 -27.79 19.49
C GLN A 403 -18.76 -28.04 20.96
N LYS A 404 -17.80 -27.84 21.88
CA LYS A 404 -18.01 -27.95 23.32
C LYS A 404 -19.04 -26.92 23.82
N LEU A 405 -18.95 -25.66 23.36
CA LEU A 405 -19.90 -24.60 23.71
C LEU A 405 -21.33 -24.96 23.26
N TYR A 406 -21.50 -25.47 22.04
CA TYR A 406 -22.83 -25.86 21.55
C TYR A 406 -23.40 -27.09 22.25
N GLN A 407 -22.57 -28.08 22.60
CA GLN A 407 -23.02 -29.23 23.41
C GLN A 407 -23.52 -28.77 24.78
N GLU A 408 -22.80 -27.85 25.41
CA GLU A 408 -23.13 -27.35 26.73
C GLU A 408 -24.37 -26.45 26.72
N LYS A 409 -24.53 -25.62 25.68
CA LYS A 409 -25.78 -24.93 25.37
C LYS A 409 -26.97 -25.90 25.35
N GLU A 410 -26.88 -26.98 24.57
CA GLU A 410 -27.99 -27.93 24.43
C GLU A 410 -28.31 -28.64 25.75
N ARG A 411 -27.27 -28.98 26.53
CA ARG A 411 -27.43 -29.57 27.87
C ARG A 411 -28.24 -28.64 28.79
N ILE A 412 -27.84 -27.38 28.90
CA ILE A 412 -28.47 -26.37 29.77
C ILE A 412 -29.91 -26.10 29.34
N LEU A 413 -30.13 -25.89 28.03
CA LEU A 413 -31.47 -25.68 27.49
C LEU A 413 -32.40 -26.85 27.84
N ASN A 414 -31.92 -28.09 27.73
CA ASN A 414 -32.72 -29.27 28.07
C ASN A 414 -32.97 -29.37 29.59
N GLU A 415 -31.96 -29.14 30.43
CA GLU A 415 -32.10 -29.17 31.89
C GLU A 415 -33.12 -28.15 32.39
N ILE A 416 -33.09 -26.92 31.87
CA ILE A 416 -34.02 -25.86 32.27
C ILE A 416 -35.45 -26.15 31.79
N LYS A 417 -35.61 -26.58 30.52
CA LYS A 417 -36.93 -26.94 29.98
C LYS A 417 -37.57 -28.06 30.80
N GLN A 418 -36.79 -29.06 31.20
CA GLN A 418 -37.26 -30.19 32.01
C GLN A 418 -37.59 -29.78 33.46
N SER A 419 -36.71 -29.03 34.11
CA SER A 419 -36.84 -28.66 35.52
C SER A 419 -37.95 -27.64 35.79
N HIS A 420 -38.20 -26.71 34.85
CA HIS A 420 -39.10 -25.58 35.08
C HIS A 420 -40.41 -25.61 34.28
N LYS A 421 -40.62 -26.64 33.44
CA LYS A 421 -41.83 -26.81 32.60
C LYS A 421 -42.20 -25.52 31.86
N LEU A 422 -41.21 -24.92 31.19
CA LEU A 422 -41.40 -23.70 30.42
C LEU A 422 -42.49 -23.91 29.34
N SER A 423 -43.31 -22.89 29.14
CA SER A 423 -44.22 -22.86 27.99
C SER A 423 -43.41 -22.77 26.69
N ARG A 424 -44.06 -23.09 25.56
CA ARG A 424 -43.41 -23.00 24.25
C ARG A 424 -42.83 -21.60 23.97
N MET A 425 -43.55 -20.55 24.34
CA MET A 425 -43.08 -19.17 24.16
C MET A 425 -41.85 -18.87 25.02
N GLU A 426 -41.85 -19.29 26.30
CA GLU A 426 -40.73 -19.11 27.22
C GLU A 426 -39.49 -19.90 26.76
N SER A 427 -39.68 -21.13 26.27
CA SER A 427 -38.61 -21.93 25.66
C SER A 427 -37.99 -21.21 24.47
N ASN A 428 -38.81 -20.67 23.57
CA ASN A 428 -38.32 -19.94 22.40
C ASN A 428 -37.54 -18.67 22.80
N VAL A 429 -37.99 -17.94 23.82
CA VAL A 429 -37.29 -16.73 24.31
C VAL A 429 -35.94 -17.11 24.93
N LEU A 430 -35.91 -18.16 25.74
CA LEU A 430 -34.68 -18.68 26.34
C LEU A 430 -33.70 -19.15 25.25
N GLU A 431 -34.15 -19.97 24.30
CA GLU A 431 -33.36 -20.44 23.16
C GLU A 431 -32.77 -19.27 22.38
N ALA A 432 -33.57 -18.27 22.01
CA ALA A 432 -33.08 -17.13 21.22
C ALA A 432 -31.98 -16.34 21.95
N ARG A 433 -32.09 -16.14 23.27
CA ARG A 433 -31.06 -15.43 24.06
C ARG A 433 -29.78 -16.24 24.26
N VAL A 434 -29.93 -17.53 24.51
CA VAL A 434 -28.79 -18.46 24.62
C VAL A 434 -28.09 -18.59 23.27
N ASP A 435 -28.84 -18.68 22.17
CA ASP A 435 -28.32 -18.72 20.79
C ASP A 435 -27.56 -17.45 20.45
N GLU A 436 -28.12 -16.27 20.73
CA GLU A 436 -27.45 -14.99 20.52
C GLU A 436 -26.13 -14.92 21.28
N THR A 437 -26.10 -15.46 22.51
CA THR A 437 -24.90 -15.48 23.36
C THR A 437 -23.86 -16.47 22.81
N ALA A 438 -24.28 -17.68 22.45
CA ALA A 438 -23.42 -18.71 21.85
C ALA A 438 -22.80 -18.23 20.53
N GLU A 439 -23.60 -17.60 19.66
CA GLU A 439 -23.15 -17.06 18.38
C GLU A 439 -22.14 -15.91 18.56
N LYS A 440 -22.31 -15.05 19.58
CA LYS A 440 -21.32 -14.02 19.90
C LYS A 440 -19.97 -14.61 20.30
N ILE A 441 -19.98 -15.73 21.03
CA ILE A 441 -18.76 -16.39 21.52
C ILE A 441 -18.09 -17.23 20.45
N SER A 442 -18.86 -17.99 19.67
CA SER A 442 -18.39 -18.73 18.50
C SER A 442 -17.71 -17.77 17.51
N ARG A 443 -18.32 -16.61 17.23
CA ARG A 443 -17.66 -15.54 16.45
C ARG A 443 -16.37 -15.03 17.10
N GLY A 444 -16.30 -15.03 18.43
CA GLY A 444 -15.08 -14.76 19.18
C GLY A 444 -13.97 -15.77 18.88
N PHE A 445 -14.26 -17.07 18.95
CA PHE A 445 -13.32 -18.14 18.61
C PHE A 445 -12.82 -18.03 17.17
N ASP A 446 -13.72 -17.81 16.20
CA ASP A 446 -13.37 -17.65 14.80
C ASP A 446 -12.51 -16.40 14.55
N ALA A 447 -12.91 -15.26 15.12
CA ALA A 447 -12.16 -14.02 15.00
C ALA A 447 -10.75 -14.18 15.58
N GLN A 448 -10.56 -14.95 16.66
CA GLN A 448 -9.27 -15.23 17.27
C GLN A 448 -8.38 -16.08 16.37
N GLY A 449 -8.94 -17.17 15.82
CA GLY A 449 -8.27 -17.97 14.80
C GLY A 449 -7.79 -17.06 13.67
N GLN A 450 -8.65 -16.21 13.13
CA GLN A 450 -8.29 -15.28 12.06
C GLN A 450 -7.25 -14.24 12.47
N VAL A 451 -7.33 -13.65 13.68
CA VAL A 451 -6.33 -12.69 14.18
C VAL A 451 -4.94 -13.33 14.24
N ILE A 452 -4.85 -14.57 14.71
CA ILE A 452 -3.58 -15.32 14.74
C ILE A 452 -3.10 -15.62 13.34
N LEU A 453 -3.98 -16.10 12.47
CA LEU A 453 -3.64 -16.42 11.08
C LEU A 453 -3.18 -15.19 10.29
N ASN A 454 -3.76 -14.02 10.59
CA ASN A 454 -3.40 -12.74 9.98
C ASN A 454 -2.09 -12.17 10.53
N ASN A 455 -1.82 -12.36 11.84
CA ASN A 455 -0.59 -11.90 12.48
C ASN A 455 0.62 -12.82 12.21
N VAL A 456 0.39 -14.11 11.94
CA VAL A 456 1.43 -15.08 11.56
C VAL A 456 1.67 -14.98 10.04
N ASN A 457 2.15 -13.82 9.63
CA ASN A 457 2.39 -13.47 8.22
C ASN A 457 3.74 -14.04 7.74
N LEU A 458 3.84 -15.37 7.65
CA LEU A 458 5.09 -16.11 7.35
C LEU A 458 5.30 -16.44 5.86
N GLY A 459 4.83 -15.59 4.93
CA GLY A 459 5.31 -15.62 3.53
C GLY A 459 4.75 -16.71 2.60
N GLY A 460 3.70 -17.46 2.98
CA GLY A 460 2.96 -18.32 2.03
C GLY A 460 1.84 -17.57 1.30
N ASP A 461 1.32 -18.18 0.22
CA ASP A 461 0.30 -17.63 -0.69
C ASP A 461 -0.75 -16.80 0.06
N ARG A 462 -0.78 -15.48 -0.19
CA ARG A 462 -1.60 -14.54 0.57
C ARG A 462 -3.07 -14.85 0.28
N GLY A 463 -3.75 -15.47 1.24
CA GLY A 463 -5.16 -15.82 1.12
C GLY A 463 -6.04 -14.58 0.97
N LEU A 464 -7.29 -14.79 0.54
CA LEU A 464 -8.29 -13.73 0.40
C LEU A 464 -8.49 -12.92 1.69
N ALA A 465 -8.41 -13.58 2.84
CA ALA A 465 -8.51 -12.96 4.15
C ALA A 465 -7.39 -11.92 4.41
N THR A 466 -6.14 -12.24 4.06
CA THR A 466 -5.01 -11.30 4.25
C THR A 466 -5.17 -10.07 3.37
N ASP A 467 -5.58 -10.27 2.12
CA ASP A 467 -5.83 -9.18 1.17
C ASP A 467 -6.98 -8.28 1.63
N HIS A 468 -8.04 -8.89 2.16
CA HIS A 468 -9.18 -8.21 2.75
C HIS A 468 -8.77 -7.40 3.99
N GLY A 469 -8.09 -8.03 4.95
CA GLY A 469 -7.56 -7.38 6.16
C GLY A 469 -6.61 -6.22 5.84
N ASN A 470 -5.71 -6.38 4.87
CA ASN A 470 -4.84 -5.29 4.38
C ASN A 470 -5.63 -4.11 3.79
N THR A 471 -6.80 -4.36 3.20
CA THR A 471 -7.64 -3.31 2.64
C THR A 471 -8.32 -2.55 3.77
N LEU A 472 -8.91 -3.27 4.73
CA LEU A 472 -9.54 -2.69 5.92
C LEU A 472 -8.54 -1.86 6.74
N PHE A 473 -7.35 -2.41 6.95
CA PHE A 473 -6.20 -1.76 7.57
C PHE A 473 -5.91 -0.39 6.93
N ARG A 474 -5.78 -0.35 5.60
CA ARG A 474 -5.50 0.90 4.87
C ARG A 474 -6.62 1.91 5.00
N LEU A 475 -7.88 1.49 4.95
CA LEU A 475 -9.03 2.40 5.09
C LEU A 475 -9.02 3.12 6.44
N PHE A 476 -8.73 2.41 7.53
CA PHE A 476 -8.60 3.01 8.86
C PHE A 476 -7.41 3.98 8.95
N ILE A 477 -6.25 3.61 8.38
CA ILE A 477 -5.10 4.52 8.31
C ILE A 477 -5.47 5.79 7.56
N TRP A 478 -6.10 5.67 6.39
CA TRP A 478 -6.42 6.82 5.54
C TRP A 478 -7.46 7.74 6.18
N ARG A 479 -8.49 7.18 6.82
CA ARG A 479 -9.45 7.98 7.59
C ARG A 479 -8.75 8.76 8.69
N ASP A 480 -7.97 8.09 9.52
CA ASP A 480 -7.31 8.74 10.66
C ASP A 480 -6.32 9.82 10.22
N MET A 481 -5.59 9.59 9.13
CA MET A 481 -4.73 10.61 8.53
C MET A 481 -5.51 11.83 8.07
N LEU A 482 -6.68 11.65 7.47
CA LEU A 482 -7.54 12.75 7.04
C LEU A 482 -8.17 13.49 8.23
N GLU A 483 -8.60 12.76 9.27
CA GLU A 483 -9.09 13.36 10.51
C GLU A 483 -7.99 14.21 11.17
N GLU A 484 -6.78 13.68 11.33
CA GLU A 484 -5.64 14.39 11.94
C GLU A 484 -5.20 15.61 11.10
N LEU A 485 -5.25 15.51 9.77
CA LEU A 485 -4.97 16.62 8.87
C LEU A 485 -6.04 17.72 8.96
N SER A 486 -7.30 17.35 9.21
CA SER A 486 -8.41 18.30 9.35
C SER A 486 -8.38 19.07 10.69
N GLN A 487 -7.64 18.57 11.67
CA GLN A 487 -7.47 19.18 12.99
C GLN A 487 -6.37 20.27 12.96
N ASP A 488 -6.48 21.26 13.85
CA ASP A 488 -5.43 22.23 14.21
C ASP A 488 -4.70 22.93 13.04
N HIS A 489 -5.42 23.23 11.96
CA HIS A 489 -4.85 23.84 10.74
C HIS A 489 -3.72 23.03 10.07
N ASN A 490 -3.59 21.74 10.41
CA ASN A 490 -2.58 20.84 9.85
C ASN A 490 -2.68 20.73 8.33
N TRP A 491 -3.85 20.96 7.74
CA TRP A 491 -4.03 20.99 6.28
C TRP A 491 -3.14 22.01 5.55
N VAL A 492 -2.71 23.09 6.22
CA VAL A 492 -1.83 24.10 5.61
C VAL A 492 -0.39 23.59 5.53
N TRP A 493 0.18 23.16 6.66
CA TRP A 493 1.61 22.84 6.77
C TRP A 493 1.93 21.34 6.75
N GLY A 494 0.91 20.50 6.85
CA GLY A 494 1.03 19.08 7.11
C GLY A 494 1.51 18.78 8.53
N ILE A 495 1.49 17.50 8.86
CA ILE A 495 2.01 16.97 10.11
C ILE A 495 3.54 17.05 10.13
N ASN A 496 4.10 17.38 11.31
CA ASN A 496 5.53 17.54 11.49
C ASN A 496 6.32 16.32 11.00
N TRP A 497 7.43 16.59 10.32
CA TRP A 497 8.31 15.54 9.81
C TRP A 497 9.02 14.87 10.98
N GLY A 498 9.05 13.54 10.97
CA GLY A 498 9.59 12.76 12.07
C GLY A 498 8.56 12.37 13.13
N LEU A 499 7.35 12.97 13.16
CA LEU A 499 6.28 12.45 14.00
C LEU A 499 5.83 11.08 13.44
N PRO A 500 5.94 9.97 14.19
CA PRO A 500 5.57 8.65 13.69
C PRO A 500 4.08 8.60 13.34
N LEU A 501 3.75 8.03 12.17
CA LEU A 501 2.36 7.80 11.81
C LEU A 501 1.80 6.67 12.70
N ARG A 502 0.86 7.03 13.57
CA ARG A 502 0.24 6.15 14.56
C ARG A 502 -1.29 6.35 14.62
N PRO A 503 -2.02 5.77 13.65
CA PRO A 503 -3.48 5.88 13.58
C PRO A 503 -4.15 5.28 14.81
N ILE A 504 -4.97 6.09 15.48
CA ILE A 504 -5.64 5.71 16.72
C ILE A 504 -6.54 4.48 16.55
N SER A 505 -7.18 4.34 15.39
CA SER A 505 -8.08 3.24 15.09
C SER A 505 -7.36 1.92 15.02
N ILE A 506 -6.19 1.93 14.37
CA ILE A 506 -5.34 0.76 14.27
C ILE A 506 -4.85 0.36 15.66
N GLU A 507 -4.45 1.32 16.51
CA GLU A 507 -4.04 1.05 17.90
C GLU A 507 -5.14 0.48 18.78
N ILE A 508 -6.35 1.00 18.66
CA ILE A 508 -7.52 0.46 19.36
C ILE A 508 -7.78 -0.98 18.92
N LEU A 509 -7.74 -1.24 17.60
CA LEU A 509 -7.99 -2.55 17.00
C LEU A 509 -6.80 -3.53 17.14
N LEU A 510 -5.63 -3.05 17.57
CA LEU A 510 -4.38 -3.81 17.66
C LEU A 510 -3.93 -4.49 16.35
N THR A 511 -4.25 -3.90 15.20
CA THR A 511 -4.03 -4.54 13.89
C THR A 511 -2.64 -4.29 13.27
N ALA A 512 -1.76 -3.48 13.88
CA ALA A 512 -0.37 -3.24 13.41
C ALA A 512 0.69 -3.48 14.48
N ARG A 513 0.41 -4.34 15.45
CA ARG A 513 1.28 -4.46 16.63
C ARG A 513 2.69 -4.91 16.28
N GLY A 514 2.84 -5.81 15.32
CA GLY A 514 4.15 -6.23 14.82
C GLY A 514 4.94 -5.09 14.20
N GLU A 515 4.29 -4.25 13.39
CA GLU A 515 4.92 -3.08 12.76
C GLU A 515 5.33 -2.02 13.78
N TRP A 516 4.51 -1.73 14.79
CA TRP A 516 4.91 -0.76 15.82
C TRP A 516 6.03 -1.26 16.72
N GLU A 517 6.04 -2.54 17.05
CA GLU A 517 7.10 -3.08 17.91
C GLU A 517 8.43 -3.16 17.18
N ARG A 518 8.39 -3.43 15.87
CA ARG A 518 9.57 -3.46 15.00
C ARG A 518 10.06 -2.07 14.61
N ASP A 519 9.15 -1.19 14.16
CA ASP A 519 9.50 0.07 13.51
C ASP A 519 9.12 1.29 14.37
N GLY A 520 8.11 1.20 15.22
CA GLY A 520 7.55 2.32 16.00
C GLY A 520 6.58 3.21 15.23
N TRP A 521 6.26 2.87 13.98
CA TRP A 521 5.38 3.63 13.10
C TRP A 521 4.83 2.71 11.99
N ILE A 522 3.86 3.19 11.21
CA ILE A 522 3.33 2.44 10.06
C ILE A 522 3.38 3.23 8.76
N THR A 523 3.52 2.54 7.63
CA THR A 523 3.45 3.17 6.32
C THR A 523 2.01 3.47 5.90
N PRO A 524 1.75 4.64 5.28
CA PRO A 524 0.39 5.01 4.87
C PRO A 524 -0.15 4.20 3.69
N HIS A 525 0.71 3.49 2.94
CA HIS A 525 0.35 2.74 1.73
C HIS A 525 -0.46 3.55 0.70
N ASN A 526 -0.25 4.87 0.63
CA ASN A 526 -0.79 5.75 -0.39
C ASN A 526 0.15 6.96 -0.50
N SER A 527 0.85 7.08 -1.63
CA SER A 527 1.88 8.13 -1.80
C SER A 527 1.29 9.53 -1.85
N PHE A 528 0.12 9.70 -2.45
CA PHE A 528 -0.54 11.01 -2.56
C PHE A 528 -1.09 11.46 -1.21
N LEU A 529 -1.72 10.56 -0.48
CA LEU A 529 -2.17 10.87 0.88
C LEU A 529 -0.98 11.14 1.79
N HIS A 530 0.16 10.46 1.62
CA HIS A 530 1.36 10.75 2.39
C HIS A 530 1.93 12.15 2.08
N LEU A 531 1.98 12.54 0.81
CA LEU A 531 2.38 13.89 0.39
C LEU A 531 1.50 14.95 1.03
N LEU A 532 0.18 14.76 0.95
CA LEU A 532 -0.80 15.67 1.54
C LEU A 532 -0.66 15.71 3.07
N TYR A 533 -0.53 14.56 3.72
CA TYR A 533 -0.42 14.44 5.18
C TYR A 533 0.84 15.12 5.74
N ARG A 534 1.99 14.95 5.09
CA ARG A 534 3.27 15.54 5.56
C ARG A 534 3.52 16.96 5.07
N GLY A 535 2.96 17.32 3.93
CA GLY A 535 3.25 18.57 3.24
C GLY A 535 2.11 19.58 3.23
N GLY A 536 0.90 19.21 3.66
CA GLY A 536 -0.28 20.08 3.61
C GLY A 536 -0.51 20.64 2.21
N ILE A 537 -0.62 21.96 2.11
CA ILE A 537 -0.83 22.66 0.83
C ILE A 537 0.34 22.51 -0.14
N VAL A 538 1.58 22.39 0.36
CA VAL A 538 2.75 22.15 -0.49
C VAL A 538 2.70 20.73 -1.06
N GLY A 539 2.30 19.76 -0.24
CA GLY A 539 2.02 18.40 -0.70
C GLY A 539 0.95 18.37 -1.78
N MET A 540 -0.16 19.08 -1.58
CA MET A 540 -1.21 19.24 -2.59
C MET A 540 -0.68 19.89 -3.88
N ALA A 541 0.13 20.95 -3.77
CA ALA A 541 0.72 21.62 -4.93
C ALA A 541 1.60 20.67 -5.76
N ILE A 542 2.38 19.80 -5.10
CA ILE A 542 3.17 18.76 -5.78
C ILE A 542 2.27 17.77 -6.51
N ILE A 543 1.20 17.29 -5.86
CA ILE A 543 0.23 16.37 -6.49
C ILE A 543 -0.37 17.01 -7.75
N VAL A 544 -0.86 18.24 -7.63
CA VAL A 544 -1.41 19.01 -8.77
C VAL A 544 -0.37 19.18 -9.86
N MET A 545 0.89 19.47 -9.52
CA MET A 545 2.00 19.62 -10.47
C MET A 545 2.29 18.32 -11.23
N ILE A 546 2.29 17.16 -10.57
CA ILE A 546 2.48 15.85 -11.21
C ILE A 546 1.38 15.62 -12.25
N PHE A 547 0.11 15.77 -11.86
CA PHE A 547 -1.02 15.53 -12.77
C PHE A 547 -1.09 16.57 -13.89
N ALA A 548 -0.88 17.86 -13.60
CA ALA A 548 -0.85 18.91 -14.61
C ALA A 548 0.30 18.70 -15.61
N GLY A 549 1.48 18.30 -15.12
CA GLY A 549 2.63 17.95 -15.96
C GLY A 549 2.34 16.76 -16.86
N LEU A 550 1.73 15.69 -16.33
CA LEU A 550 1.33 14.53 -17.12
C LEU A 550 0.28 14.90 -18.18
N ILE A 551 -0.79 15.59 -17.81
CA ILE A 551 -1.84 16.04 -18.74
C ILE A 551 -1.23 16.90 -19.84
N TYR A 552 -0.36 17.83 -19.47
CA TYR A 552 0.39 18.64 -20.43
C TYR A 552 1.17 17.76 -21.41
N MET A 553 2.01 16.82 -20.91
CA MET A 553 2.78 15.91 -21.77
C MET A 553 1.89 15.10 -22.71
N ILE A 554 0.79 14.53 -22.21
CA ILE A 554 -0.18 13.78 -23.03
C ILE A 554 -0.72 14.65 -24.16
N ILE A 555 -1.23 15.85 -23.85
CA ILE A 555 -1.76 16.77 -24.86
C ILE A 555 -0.71 17.08 -25.93
N GLN A 556 0.53 17.33 -25.51
CA GLN A 556 1.60 17.65 -26.44
C GLN A 556 2.00 16.46 -27.30
N PHE A 557 2.18 15.26 -26.72
CA PHE A 557 2.54 14.08 -27.50
C PHE A 557 1.43 13.65 -28.47
N VAL A 558 0.16 13.84 -28.11
CA VAL A 558 -0.97 13.68 -29.03
C VAL A 558 -0.88 14.67 -30.19
N ARG A 559 -0.66 15.96 -29.90
CA ARG A 559 -0.50 17.01 -30.93
C ARG A 559 0.70 16.76 -31.84
N LEU A 560 1.78 16.22 -31.29
CA LEU A 560 3.03 15.89 -31.98
C LEU A 560 2.99 14.50 -32.64
N LYS A 561 1.95 13.69 -32.38
CA LYS A 561 1.84 12.28 -32.78
C LYS A 561 3.09 11.46 -32.43
N SER A 562 3.67 11.69 -31.24
CA SER A 562 4.86 10.98 -30.79
C SER A 562 4.48 9.64 -30.13
N LEU A 563 4.76 8.52 -30.80
CA LEU A 563 4.54 7.18 -30.24
C LEU A 563 5.37 6.97 -28.97
N THR A 564 6.65 7.37 -29.00
CA THR A 564 7.54 7.32 -27.83
C THR A 564 6.94 8.07 -26.64
N GLY A 565 6.44 9.28 -26.85
CA GLY A 565 5.82 10.08 -25.79
C GLY A 565 4.54 9.47 -25.24
N ILE A 566 3.72 8.85 -26.10
CA ILE A 566 2.51 8.12 -25.68
C ILE A 566 2.86 6.88 -24.85
N LEU A 567 3.90 6.12 -25.23
CA LEU A 567 4.38 4.99 -24.45
C LEU A 567 4.94 5.44 -23.09
N LEU A 568 5.75 6.50 -23.04
CA LEU A 568 6.27 7.04 -21.77
C LEU A 568 5.16 7.48 -20.82
N THR A 569 4.15 8.19 -21.35
CA THR A 569 2.99 8.61 -20.54
C THR A 569 2.11 7.46 -20.08
N GLY A 570 2.04 6.36 -20.83
CA GLY A 570 1.43 5.11 -20.38
C GLY A 570 2.13 4.52 -19.14
N GLY A 571 3.45 4.63 -19.07
CA GLY A 571 4.25 4.22 -17.90
C GLY A 571 3.96 5.08 -16.67
N PHE A 572 3.77 6.39 -16.84
CA PHE A 572 3.34 7.25 -15.73
C PHE A 572 1.91 6.95 -15.28
N ILE A 573 0.98 6.67 -16.20
CA ILE A 573 -0.39 6.27 -15.81
C ILE A 573 -0.36 4.99 -14.97
N TYR A 574 0.47 4.02 -15.36
CA TYR A 574 0.72 2.82 -14.55
C TYR A 574 1.21 3.19 -13.14
N TRP A 575 2.29 3.96 -13.03
CA TRP A 575 2.90 4.33 -11.75
C TRP A 575 2.00 5.20 -10.87
N LEU A 576 1.32 6.20 -11.44
CA LEU A 576 0.37 7.04 -10.70
C LEU A 576 -0.84 6.25 -10.19
N THR A 577 -1.29 5.24 -10.95
CA THR A 577 -2.36 4.35 -10.47
C THR A 577 -1.92 3.58 -9.23
N ILE A 578 -0.76 2.92 -9.29
CA ILE A 578 -0.27 2.11 -8.15
C ILE A 578 0.12 2.97 -6.93
N MET A 579 0.51 4.24 -7.14
CA MET A 579 0.80 5.20 -6.06
C MET A 579 -0.39 5.45 -5.13
N ASN A 580 -1.63 5.26 -5.58
CA ASN A 580 -2.82 5.35 -4.72
C ASN A 580 -2.88 4.23 -3.66
N PHE A 581 -2.12 3.14 -3.87
CA PHE A 581 -2.21 1.94 -3.03
C PHE A 581 -0.86 1.54 -2.42
N LEU A 582 0.21 2.27 -2.71
CA LEU A 582 1.58 1.93 -2.30
C LEU A 582 2.37 3.20 -1.92
N VAL A 583 3.38 3.04 -1.08
CA VAL A 583 4.36 4.09 -0.72
C VAL A 583 5.46 4.24 -1.79
N PHE A 584 5.03 4.29 -3.05
CA PHE A 584 5.91 4.35 -4.21
C PHE A 584 6.83 5.60 -4.20
N LEU A 585 6.32 6.78 -3.85
CA LEU A 585 7.13 8.01 -3.87
C LEU A 585 8.07 8.17 -2.66
N GLU A 586 7.93 7.32 -1.64
CA GLU A 586 8.77 7.36 -0.43
C GLU A 586 10.03 6.52 -0.59
N LEU A 587 9.96 5.43 -1.35
CA LEU A 587 11.03 4.45 -1.43
C LEU A 587 12.02 4.85 -2.54
N PRO A 588 13.33 4.97 -2.27
CA PRO A 588 14.32 5.45 -3.24
C PRO A 588 14.31 4.64 -4.52
N TYR A 589 14.21 3.31 -4.37
CA TYR A 589 14.23 2.39 -5.49
C TYR A 589 13.05 2.54 -6.45
N HIS A 590 11.95 3.20 -6.04
CA HIS A 590 10.79 3.51 -6.89
C HIS A 590 10.75 4.99 -7.28
N ALA A 591 10.95 5.88 -6.31
CA ALA A 591 10.84 7.32 -6.48
C ALA A 591 11.91 7.88 -7.43
N ILE A 592 13.16 7.42 -7.32
CA ILE A 592 14.28 7.93 -8.12
C ILE A 592 14.06 7.64 -9.62
N PRO A 593 13.79 6.39 -10.06
CA PRO A 593 13.48 6.12 -11.46
C PRO A 593 12.27 6.89 -11.98
N PHE A 594 11.22 7.02 -11.16
CA PHE A 594 10.02 7.77 -11.54
C PHE A 594 10.31 9.24 -11.80
N TRP A 595 10.95 9.93 -10.84
CA TRP A 595 11.23 11.36 -10.96
C TRP A 595 12.21 11.64 -12.09
N LEU A 596 13.28 10.83 -12.21
CA LEU A 596 14.22 10.95 -13.33
C LEU A 596 13.52 10.86 -14.68
N LEU A 597 12.72 9.80 -14.89
CA LEU A 597 12.03 9.59 -16.15
C LEU A 597 11.01 10.71 -16.41
N PHE A 598 10.35 11.22 -15.38
CA PHE A 598 9.39 12.32 -15.49
C PHE A 598 10.08 13.58 -16.02
N GLY A 599 11.21 13.96 -15.44
CA GLY A 599 12.03 15.08 -15.89
C GLY A 599 12.50 14.94 -17.33
N MET A 600 13.04 13.77 -17.67
CA MET A 600 13.51 13.48 -19.03
C MET A 600 12.38 13.49 -20.06
N THR A 601 11.20 12.95 -19.72
CA THR A 601 10.05 12.92 -20.63
C THR A 601 9.55 14.34 -20.89
N LEU A 602 9.57 15.21 -19.87
CA LEU A 602 9.22 16.62 -20.03
C LEU A 602 10.22 17.35 -20.93
N ALA A 603 11.52 17.12 -20.77
CA ALA A 603 12.56 17.68 -21.65
C ALA A 603 12.40 17.17 -23.09
N TYR A 604 12.20 15.87 -23.28
CA TYR A 604 11.91 15.28 -24.59
C TYR A 604 10.68 15.91 -25.26
N CYS A 605 9.62 16.18 -24.50
CA CYS A 605 8.44 16.88 -24.99
C CYS A 605 8.77 18.29 -25.51
N GLN A 606 9.65 19.03 -24.83
CA GLN A 606 10.07 20.36 -25.27
C GLN A 606 10.93 20.33 -26.51
N ASP A 607 11.87 19.39 -26.59
CA ASP A 607 12.73 19.18 -27.76
C ASP A 607 11.92 18.92 -29.02
N LEU A 608 10.87 18.09 -28.93
CA LEU A 608 9.97 17.84 -30.06
C LEU A 608 9.18 19.10 -30.48
N LYS A 609 8.81 19.96 -29.53
CA LYS A 609 8.12 21.21 -29.83
C LYS A 609 9.01 22.18 -30.59
N LEU A 610 10.25 22.35 -30.14
CA LEU A 610 11.21 23.25 -30.78
C LEU A 610 11.45 22.82 -32.24
N LYS A 611 11.73 21.53 -32.47
CA LYS A 611 11.89 20.98 -33.83
C LYS A 611 10.70 21.26 -34.75
N ARG A 612 9.47 21.18 -34.23
CA ARG A 612 8.26 21.46 -35.01
C ARG A 612 8.05 22.96 -35.25
N GLY A 613 8.45 23.80 -34.29
CA GLY A 613 8.46 25.26 -34.43
C GLY A 613 9.37 25.69 -35.57
N ASP A 614 10.62 25.21 -35.55
CA ASP A 614 11.62 25.50 -36.58
C ASP A 614 11.14 25.05 -37.97
N GLN A 615 10.53 23.88 -38.07
CA GLN A 615 9.94 23.40 -39.34
C GLN A 615 8.80 24.26 -39.86
N ARG A 616 8.00 24.88 -38.97
CA ARG A 616 6.92 25.79 -39.36
C ARG A 616 7.45 27.15 -39.77
N GLU A 617 8.53 27.60 -39.15
CA GLU A 617 9.21 28.84 -39.51
C GLU A 617 9.93 28.70 -40.85
N LEU A 618 10.65 27.59 -41.08
CA LEU A 618 11.26 27.26 -42.38
C LEU A 618 10.25 27.07 -43.53
N ALA A 619 8.99 26.73 -43.21
CA ALA A 619 7.93 26.56 -44.19
C ALA A 619 7.13 27.84 -44.47
N ARG A 620 7.33 28.91 -43.70
CA ARG A 620 6.76 30.24 -43.92
C ARG A 620 7.75 31.10 -44.68
#